data_AF-A0A2X1RQL4-F1
#
_entry.id   AF-A0A2X1RQL4-F1
#
_cell.length_a   1.000
_cell.length_b   1.000
_cell.length_c   1.000
_cell.angle_alpha   90.00
_cell.angle_beta   90.00
_cell.angle_gamma   90.00
#
_symmetry.space_group_name_H-M   'P 1'
#
loop_
_entity.id
_entity.type
_entity.pdbx_description
1 polymer ?
#
loop_
_entity_poly.entity_id
_entity_poly.type
_entity_poly.pdbx_seq_one_letter_code
_entity_poly.pdbx_strand_id
1 'polypeptide(L)'
;MNNDIAFIPGVTLILPCIFTALIIHTTSQNNIVKLCLSNKAIVFIGKISYSLYLYHWIFIAFAYYITGSKQIQGITVLIVVILTIIFSITSYYLIEQPIRKSKLNFKQAFIYLYLIPSLFIIGYNTYERKQIRKEKEHIEQDVLSVNLENNFPTTVLTIGDSHAGHLTYFLKYLGKQEGWKSTILSITDGKDCFVLVDKNNKITPECQGLLDEINSPKYKAIFISGFYDLRMGRTTCSPDLTLRLPLLITSKLALLKL
;
A
#
# COMPACT_ATOMS: atom_id res chain seq x y z
N MET A 1 -22.91 -15.17 22.14
CA MET A 1 -22.25 -16.16 21.25
C MET A 1 -22.15 -15.50 19.87
N ASN A 2 -21.07 -14.75 19.64
CA ASN A 2 -20.77 -14.13 18.35
C ASN A 2 -20.05 -15.16 17.48
N ASN A 3 -20.69 -15.59 16.39
CA ASN A 3 -20.09 -16.47 15.39
C ASN A 3 -19.31 -15.64 14.37
N ASP A 4 -18.37 -14.82 14.83
CA ASP A 4 -17.36 -14.21 13.97
C ASP A 4 -16.29 -15.26 13.72
N ILE A 5 -16.67 -16.33 13.01
CA ILE A 5 -15.73 -17.30 12.47
C ILE A 5 -14.99 -16.53 11.39
N ALA A 6 -13.87 -15.91 11.77
CA ALA A 6 -12.88 -15.39 10.84
C ALA A 6 -12.63 -16.51 9.83
N PHE A 7 -13.10 -16.29 8.61
CA PHE A 7 -13.13 -17.29 7.56
C PHE A 7 -11.68 -17.64 7.25
N ILE A 8 -11.14 -18.71 7.87
CA ILE A 8 -9.79 -19.16 7.60
C ILE A 8 -9.82 -19.64 6.16
N PRO A 9 -9.21 -18.91 5.20
CA PRO A 9 -9.44 -19.15 3.79
C PRO A 9 -9.01 -20.55 3.36
N GLY A 10 -8.12 -21.19 4.13
CA GLY A 10 -7.62 -22.55 3.88
C GLY A 10 -8.66 -23.67 3.90
N VAL A 11 -9.58 -23.70 4.88
CA VAL A 11 -10.54 -24.83 4.99
C VAL A 11 -11.66 -24.70 3.97
N THR A 12 -12.14 -23.47 3.73
CA THR A 12 -13.18 -23.25 2.74
C THR A 12 -12.69 -23.50 1.30
N LEU A 13 -11.38 -23.42 1.03
CA LEU A 13 -10.79 -23.79 -0.26
C LEU A 13 -10.93 -25.28 -0.61
N ILE A 14 -11.12 -26.16 0.36
CA ILE A 14 -11.32 -27.60 0.11
C ILE A 14 -12.62 -27.83 -0.65
N LEU A 15 -13.66 -27.04 -0.36
CA LEU A 15 -14.97 -27.18 -0.96
C LEU A 15 -14.97 -26.99 -2.50
N PRO A 16 -14.44 -25.89 -3.07
CA PRO A 16 -14.31 -25.74 -4.53
C PRO A 16 -13.36 -26.77 -5.15
N CYS A 17 -12.32 -27.24 -4.43
CA CYS A 17 -11.45 -28.31 -4.93
C CYS A 17 -12.21 -29.63 -5.11
N ILE A 18 -13.03 -30.03 -4.13
CA ILE A 18 -13.87 -31.24 -4.22
C ILE A 18 -14.89 -31.10 -5.35
N PHE A 19 -15.58 -29.96 -5.47
CA PHE A 19 -16.51 -29.73 -6.58
C PHE A 19 -15.82 -29.79 -7.95
N THR A 20 -14.62 -29.23 -8.06
CA THR A 20 -13.85 -29.29 -9.31
C THR A 20 -13.45 -30.74 -9.64
N ALA A 21 -13.01 -31.52 -8.64
CA ALA A 21 -12.69 -32.93 -8.82
C ALA A 21 -13.90 -33.76 -9.27
N LEU A 22 -15.07 -33.53 -8.66
CA LEU A 22 -16.32 -34.15 -9.06
C LEU A 22 -16.71 -33.79 -10.50
N ILE A 23 -16.62 -32.51 -10.87
CA ILE A 23 -16.88 -32.07 -12.25
C ILE A 23 -15.95 -32.82 -13.21
N ILE A 24 -14.64 -32.82 -12.98
CA ILE A 24 -13.66 -33.53 -13.83
C ILE A 24 -14.04 -35.01 -13.96
N HIS A 25 -14.36 -35.68 -12.86
CA HIS A 25 -14.79 -37.09 -12.86
C HIS A 25 -16.04 -37.33 -13.73
N THR A 26 -17.08 -36.49 -13.60
CA THR A 26 -18.32 -36.62 -14.38
C THR A 26 -18.14 -36.35 -15.88
N THR A 27 -17.09 -35.59 -16.25
CA THR A 27 -16.73 -35.31 -17.65
C THR A 27 -16.16 -36.52 -18.40
N SER A 28 -15.80 -37.60 -17.70
CA SER A 28 -15.35 -38.85 -18.31
C SER A 28 -16.48 -39.57 -19.07
N GLN A 29 -17.74 -39.28 -18.74
CA GLN A 29 -18.92 -39.82 -19.41
C GLN A 29 -19.46 -38.83 -20.45
N ASN A 30 -20.14 -39.30 -21.49
CA ASN A 30 -20.75 -38.44 -22.52
C ASN A 30 -22.02 -37.75 -21.97
N ASN A 31 -21.81 -36.72 -21.14
CA ASN A 31 -22.85 -35.95 -20.48
C ASN A 31 -22.95 -34.52 -21.04
N ILE A 32 -24.08 -33.85 -20.77
CA ILE A 32 -24.34 -32.44 -21.15
C ILE A 32 -23.25 -31.50 -20.61
N VAL A 33 -22.71 -31.81 -19.42
CA VAL A 33 -21.60 -31.07 -18.80
C VAL A 33 -20.35 -31.09 -19.69
N LYS A 34 -20.00 -32.26 -20.25
CA LYS A 34 -18.89 -32.38 -21.21
C LYS A 34 -19.15 -31.57 -22.46
N LEU A 35 -20.38 -31.59 -22.99
CA LEU A 35 -20.73 -30.82 -24.19
C LEU A 35 -20.57 -29.30 -23.95
N CYS A 36 -21.01 -28.80 -22.80
CA CYS A 36 -20.86 -27.41 -22.42
C CYS A 36 -19.39 -27.03 -22.21
N LEU A 37 -18.64 -27.79 -21.40
CA LEU A 37 -17.24 -27.48 -21.07
C LEU A 37 -16.27 -27.71 -22.25
N SER A 38 -16.59 -28.60 -23.18
CA SER A 38 -15.77 -28.86 -24.36
C SER A 38 -16.00 -27.85 -25.50
N ASN A 39 -16.91 -26.88 -25.31
CA ASN A 39 -17.10 -25.81 -26.28
C ASN A 39 -15.77 -25.06 -26.49
N LYS A 40 -15.38 -24.90 -27.77
CA LYS A 40 -14.14 -24.26 -28.19
C LYS A 40 -13.97 -22.86 -27.59
N ALA A 41 -15.07 -22.11 -27.41
CA ALA A 41 -15.05 -20.78 -26.81
C ALA A 41 -14.66 -20.80 -25.32
N ILE A 42 -15.27 -21.70 -24.53
CA ILE A 42 -14.99 -21.84 -23.10
C ILE A 42 -13.55 -22.35 -22.90
N VAL A 43 -13.13 -23.33 -23.69
CA VAL A 43 -11.75 -23.84 -23.66
C VAL A 43 -10.75 -22.75 -24.08
N PHE A 44 -11.11 -21.88 -25.02
CA PHE A 44 -10.25 -20.76 -25.42
C PHE A 44 -10.07 -19.76 -24.28
N ILE A 45 -11.15 -19.38 -23.59
CA ILE A 45 -11.09 -18.50 -22.41
C ILE A 45 -10.23 -19.14 -21.31
N GLY A 46 -10.41 -20.45 -21.07
CA GLY A 46 -9.58 -21.20 -20.13
C GLY A 46 -8.09 -21.18 -20.50
N LYS A 47 -7.76 -21.28 -21.80
CA LYS A 47 -6.37 -21.22 -22.29
C LYS A 47 -5.71 -19.86 -22.04
N ILE A 48 -6.45 -18.75 -22.18
CA ILE A 48 -5.90 -17.41 -21.95
C ILE A 48 -6.03 -16.94 -20.50
N SER A 49 -6.65 -17.73 -19.62
CA SER A 49 -6.99 -17.34 -18.25
C SER A 49 -5.77 -16.91 -17.43
N TYR A 50 -4.63 -17.59 -17.60
CA TYR A 50 -3.38 -17.25 -16.92
C TYR A 50 -2.87 -15.86 -17.35
N SER A 51 -2.76 -15.62 -18.65
CA SER A 51 -2.36 -14.31 -19.18
C SER A 51 -3.35 -13.21 -18.75
N LEU A 52 -4.66 -13.50 -18.76
CA LEU A 52 -5.71 -12.58 -18.31
C LEU A 52 -5.55 -12.18 -16.84
N TYR A 53 -5.24 -13.14 -15.98
CA TYR A 53 -4.93 -12.89 -14.58
C TYR A 53 -3.68 -12.00 -14.40
N LEU A 54 -2.68 -12.10 -15.26
CA LEU A 54 -1.48 -11.27 -15.13
C LEU A 54 -1.77 -9.80 -15.48
N TYR A 55 -2.45 -9.56 -16.61
CA TYR A 55 -2.60 -8.22 -17.16
C TYR A 55 -3.76 -7.41 -16.57
N HIS A 56 -4.83 -8.04 -16.09
CA HIS A 56 -6.01 -7.29 -15.63
C HIS A 56 -5.67 -6.30 -14.51
N TRP A 57 -4.86 -6.72 -13.52
CA TRP A 57 -4.45 -5.85 -12.42
C TRP A 57 -3.56 -4.69 -12.89
N ILE A 58 -2.69 -4.92 -13.87
CA ILE A 58 -1.83 -3.88 -14.44
C ILE A 58 -2.70 -2.77 -15.03
N PHE A 59 -3.64 -3.11 -15.91
CA PHE A 59 -4.47 -2.11 -16.57
C PHE A 59 -5.45 -1.42 -15.62
N ILE A 60 -5.99 -2.15 -14.64
CA ILE A 60 -6.82 -1.55 -13.58
C ILE A 60 -6.01 -0.55 -12.76
N ALA A 61 -4.80 -0.91 -12.35
CA ALA A 61 -3.92 0.01 -11.61
C ALA A 61 -3.58 1.25 -12.45
N PHE A 62 -3.21 1.08 -13.71
CA PHE A 62 -2.96 2.20 -14.62
C PHE A 62 -4.17 3.13 -14.77
N ALA A 63 -5.38 2.58 -14.87
CA ALA A 63 -6.60 3.38 -14.93
C ALA A 63 -6.79 4.21 -13.65
N TYR A 64 -6.56 3.63 -12.47
CA TYR A 64 -6.61 4.36 -11.21
C TYR A 64 -5.58 5.48 -11.12
N TYR A 65 -4.34 5.25 -11.57
CA TYR A 65 -3.29 6.25 -11.55
C TYR A 65 -3.58 7.43 -12.48
N ILE A 66 -4.13 7.18 -13.67
CA ILE A 66 -4.41 8.22 -14.66
C ILE A 66 -5.66 9.03 -14.27
N THR A 67 -6.73 8.36 -13.84
CA THR A 67 -7.99 9.07 -13.51
C THR A 67 -7.93 9.74 -12.12
N GLY A 68 -7.10 9.25 -11.20
CA GLY A 68 -6.98 9.80 -9.84
C GLY A 68 -8.22 9.57 -8.97
N SER A 69 -9.31 9.01 -9.51
CA SER A 69 -10.54 8.66 -8.81
C SER A 69 -10.55 7.17 -8.42
N LYS A 70 -11.05 6.86 -7.22
CA LYS A 70 -11.30 5.47 -6.79
C LYS A 70 -12.44 4.78 -7.55
N GLN A 71 -13.23 5.54 -8.31
CA GLN A 71 -14.32 5.03 -9.12
C GLN A 71 -13.99 5.23 -10.60
N ILE A 72 -13.86 4.11 -11.30
CA ILE A 72 -13.60 4.08 -12.74
C ILE A 72 -14.96 4.13 -13.45
N GLN A 73 -15.17 5.14 -14.31
CA GLN A 73 -16.41 5.29 -15.08
C GLN A 73 -16.54 4.19 -16.15
N GLY A 74 -17.77 3.86 -16.55
CA GLY A 74 -18.06 2.70 -17.40
C GLY A 74 -17.29 2.64 -18.72
N ILE A 75 -17.07 3.79 -19.38
CA ILE A 75 -16.29 3.84 -20.63
C ILE A 75 -14.84 3.40 -20.41
N THR A 76 -14.23 3.82 -19.29
CA THR A 76 -12.86 3.48 -18.92
C THR A 76 -12.75 2.01 -18.56
N VAL A 77 -13.75 1.44 -17.88
CA VAL A 77 -13.81 -0.01 -17.61
C VAL A 77 -13.82 -0.81 -18.91
N LEU A 78 -14.64 -0.40 -19.89
CA LEU A 78 -14.70 -1.08 -21.18
C LEU A 78 -13.33 -1.07 -21.90
N ILE A 79 -12.65 0.07 -21.91
CA ILE A 79 -11.31 0.21 -22.49
C ILE A 79 -10.30 -0.70 -21.79
N VAL A 80 -10.31 -0.73 -20.45
CA VAL A 80 -9.42 -1.58 -19.63
C VAL A 80 -9.64 -3.06 -19.94
N VAL A 81 -10.89 -3.51 -20.04
CA VAL A 81 -11.22 -4.90 -20.38
C VAL A 81 -10.72 -5.26 -21.77
N ILE A 82 -10.95 -4.40 -22.77
CA ILE A 82 -10.51 -4.64 -24.15
C ILE A 82 -8.98 -4.71 -24.21
N LEU A 83 -8.26 -3.77 -23.59
CA LEU A 83 -6.81 -3.77 -23.54
C LEU A 83 -6.27 -5.02 -22.84
N THR A 84 -6.88 -5.40 -21.71
CA THR A 84 -6.53 -6.62 -20.98
C THR A 84 -6.64 -7.84 -21.88
N ILE A 85 -7.76 -8.02 -22.59
CA ILE A 85 -7.98 -9.17 -23.47
C ILE A 85 -6.97 -9.18 -24.62
N ILE A 86 -6.75 -8.05 -25.29
CA ILE A 86 -5.79 -7.95 -26.41
C ILE A 86 -4.38 -8.32 -25.97
N PHE A 87 -3.92 -7.77 -24.84
CA PHE A 87 -2.59 -8.09 -24.30
C PHE A 87 -2.50 -9.54 -23.82
N SER A 88 -3.57 -10.07 -23.24
CA SER A 88 -3.60 -11.46 -22.78
C SER A 88 -3.50 -12.45 -23.95
N ILE A 89 -4.23 -12.20 -25.04
CA ILE A 89 -4.15 -13.03 -26.25
C ILE A 89 -2.76 -12.92 -26.87
N THR A 90 -2.22 -11.70 -26.99
CA THR A 90 -0.89 -11.46 -27.54
C THR A 90 0.19 -12.17 -26.73
N SER A 91 0.17 -12.03 -25.41
CA SER A 91 1.08 -12.73 -24.49
C SER A 91 0.95 -14.25 -24.59
N TYR A 92 -0.28 -14.77 -24.65
CA TYR A 92 -0.53 -16.20 -24.78
C TYR A 92 0.15 -16.79 -26.04
N TYR A 93 0.01 -16.13 -27.19
CA TYR A 93 0.60 -16.61 -28.45
C TYR A 93 2.10 -16.35 -28.58
N LEU A 94 2.60 -15.19 -28.11
CA LEU A 94 3.99 -14.79 -28.30
C LEU A 94 4.95 -15.28 -27.20
N ILE A 95 4.46 -15.48 -25.98
CA ILE A 95 5.30 -15.81 -24.81
C ILE A 95 4.93 -17.20 -24.31
N GLU A 96 3.66 -17.42 -23.96
CA GLU A 96 3.25 -18.64 -23.26
C GLU A 96 3.32 -19.89 -24.15
N GLN A 97 2.81 -19.81 -25.38
CA GLN A 97 2.84 -20.91 -26.35
C GLN A 97 4.25 -21.36 -26.78
N PRO A 98 5.19 -20.48 -27.16
CA PRO A 98 6.54 -20.91 -27.53
C PRO A 98 7.27 -21.52 -26.33
N ILE A 99 7.11 -20.97 -25.12
CA ILE A 99 7.71 -21.54 -23.91
C ILE A 99 7.10 -22.92 -23.64
N ARG A 100 5.78 -23.10 -23.72
CA ARG A 100 5.10 -24.38 -23.47
C ARG A 100 5.49 -25.47 -24.48
N LYS A 101 5.68 -25.10 -25.75
CA LYS A 101 6.09 -26.05 -26.80
C LYS A 101 7.60 -26.28 -26.85
N SER A 102 8.37 -25.54 -26.06
CA SER A 102 9.81 -25.67 -26.02
C SER A 102 10.23 -26.97 -25.33
N LYS A 103 11.11 -27.75 -25.98
CA LYS A 103 11.66 -29.00 -25.42
C LYS A 103 12.83 -28.76 -24.47
N LEU A 104 12.79 -27.68 -23.69
CA LEU A 104 13.88 -27.35 -22.77
C LEU A 104 13.90 -28.35 -21.61
N ASN A 105 15.08 -28.88 -21.32
CA ASN A 105 15.26 -29.66 -20.10
C ASN A 105 15.09 -28.78 -18.86
N PHE A 106 14.60 -29.34 -17.75
CA PHE A 106 14.33 -28.60 -16.50
C PHE A 106 15.49 -27.69 -16.07
N LYS A 107 16.74 -28.18 -16.18
CA LYS A 107 17.96 -27.39 -15.88
C LYS A 107 18.12 -26.19 -16.81
N GLN A 108 17.86 -26.35 -18.11
CA GLN A 108 17.96 -25.26 -19.09
C GLN A 108 16.85 -24.23 -18.89
N ALA A 109 15.62 -24.68 -18.64
CA ALA A 109 14.51 -23.78 -18.32
C ALA A 109 14.79 -22.94 -17.07
N PHE A 110 15.33 -23.56 -16.01
CA PHE A 110 15.71 -22.85 -14.79
C PHE A 110 16.79 -21.80 -15.05
N ILE A 111 17.81 -22.12 -15.85
CA ILE A 111 18.89 -21.17 -16.14
C ILE A 111 18.38 -20.00 -17.00
N TYR A 112 17.69 -20.28 -18.10
CA TYR A 112 17.26 -19.24 -19.04
C TYR A 112 16.10 -18.38 -18.52
N LEU A 113 15.10 -18.98 -17.85
CA LEU A 113 13.90 -18.26 -17.42
C LEU A 113 14.03 -17.65 -16.02
N TYR A 114 14.90 -18.18 -15.15
CA TYR A 114 14.98 -17.76 -13.75
C TYR A 114 16.34 -17.16 -13.39
N LEU A 115 17.43 -17.88 -13.66
CA LEU A 115 18.76 -17.49 -13.19
C LEU A 115 19.27 -16.22 -13.90
N ILE A 116 19.22 -16.18 -15.23
CA ILE A 116 19.69 -15.02 -16.02
C ILE A 116 18.90 -13.74 -15.69
N PRO A 117 17.55 -13.73 -15.69
CA PRO A 117 16.79 -12.54 -15.32
C PRO A 117 17.03 -12.10 -13.88
N SER A 118 17.15 -13.04 -12.94
CA SER A 118 17.40 -12.71 -11.53
C SER A 118 18.76 -12.03 -11.34
N LEU A 119 19.81 -12.54 -11.98
CA LEU A 119 21.14 -11.94 -11.90
C LEU A 119 21.16 -10.54 -12.52
N PHE A 120 20.44 -10.34 -13.63
CA PHE A 120 20.31 -9.02 -14.25
C PHE A 120 19.60 -8.03 -13.33
N ILE A 121 18.47 -8.44 -12.72
CA ILE A 121 17.72 -7.60 -11.77
C ILE A 121 18.53 -7.29 -10.52
N ILE A 122 19.27 -8.26 -9.98
CA ILE A 122 20.14 -8.07 -8.81
C ILE A 122 21.30 -7.14 -9.17
N GLY A 123 21.93 -7.35 -10.33
CA GLY A 123 22.99 -6.49 -10.85
C GLY A 123 22.52 -5.03 -10.99
N TYR A 124 21.39 -4.82 -11.64
CA TYR A 124 20.78 -3.50 -11.80
C TYR A 124 20.44 -2.86 -10.44
N ASN A 125 19.78 -3.59 -9.54
CA ASN A 125 19.44 -3.09 -8.21
C ASN A 125 20.67 -2.74 -7.36
N THR A 126 21.75 -3.53 -7.45
CA THR A 126 22.97 -3.26 -6.68
C THR A 126 23.75 -2.07 -7.26
N TYR A 127 23.69 -1.85 -8.57
CA TYR A 127 24.24 -0.67 -9.22
C TYR A 127 23.48 0.59 -8.79
N GLU A 128 22.15 0.59 -8.94
CA GLU A 128 21.28 1.70 -8.53
C GLU A 128 21.41 2.00 -7.04
N ARG A 129 21.44 0.98 -6.17
CA ARG A 129 21.64 1.18 -4.73
C ARG A 129 22.99 1.81 -4.41
N LYS A 130 24.06 1.48 -5.14
CA LYS A 130 25.37 2.12 -4.96
C LYS A 130 25.33 3.59 -5.39
N GLN A 131 24.63 3.91 -6.46
CA GLN A 131 24.47 5.28 -6.93
C GLN A 131 23.64 6.12 -5.95
N ILE A 132 22.47 5.62 -5.53
CA ILE A 132 21.62 6.28 -4.53
C ILE A 132 22.36 6.45 -3.20
N ARG A 133 23.17 5.48 -2.77
CA ARG A 133 23.94 5.59 -1.53
C ARG A 133 24.99 6.70 -1.60
N LYS A 134 25.70 6.84 -2.72
CA LYS A 134 26.65 7.94 -2.93
C LYS A 134 25.98 9.30 -2.90
N GLU A 135 24.83 9.45 -3.57
CA GLU A 135 24.07 10.70 -3.55
C GLU A 135 23.54 11.01 -2.14
N LYS A 136 23.06 10.00 -1.40
CA LYS A 136 22.59 10.18 -0.03
C LYS A 136 23.71 10.59 0.93
N GLU A 137 24.89 9.97 0.83
CA GLU A 137 26.07 10.36 1.61
C GLU A 137 26.47 11.82 1.35
N HIS A 138 26.35 12.28 0.11
CA HIS A 138 26.63 13.68 -0.25
C HIS A 138 25.59 14.65 0.33
N ILE A 139 24.30 14.31 0.24
CA ILE A 139 23.21 15.11 0.82
C ILE A 139 23.29 15.13 2.35
N GLU A 140 23.63 14.02 2.98
CA GLU A 140 23.75 13.93 4.44
C GLU A 140 24.91 14.79 4.95
N GLN A 141 26.04 14.83 4.24
CA GLN A 141 27.14 15.75 4.56
C GLN A 141 26.75 17.23 4.42
N ASP A 142 26.03 17.60 3.36
CA ASP A 142 25.56 18.97 3.16
C ASP A 142 24.54 19.37 4.25
N VAL A 143 23.65 18.46 4.65
CA VAL A 143 22.65 18.69 5.70
C VAL A 143 23.28 18.72 7.10
N LEU A 144 24.28 17.88 7.39
CA LEU A 144 24.99 17.88 8.69
C LEU A 144 25.87 19.12 8.88
N SER A 145 26.32 19.74 7.77
CA SER A 145 27.04 21.01 7.80
C SER A 145 26.16 22.18 8.26
N VAL A 146 24.83 22.05 8.14
CA VAL A 146 23.87 22.97 8.74
C VAL A 146 23.69 22.58 10.20
N ASN A 147 24.37 23.28 11.11
CA ASN A 147 24.15 23.09 12.54
C ASN A 147 22.71 23.50 12.90
N LEU A 148 21.82 22.52 12.96
CA LEU A 148 20.39 22.66 13.27
C LEU A 148 20.10 22.48 14.77
N GLU A 149 21.12 22.22 15.58
CA GLU A 149 20.97 22.24 17.03
C GLU A 149 20.85 23.68 17.51
N ASN A 150 19.75 23.94 18.20
CA ASN A 150 19.47 25.21 18.81
C ASN A 150 18.99 25.01 20.25
N ASN A 151 19.30 25.99 21.11
CA ASN A 151 18.88 26.01 22.50
C ASN A 151 17.55 26.77 22.69
N PHE A 152 16.76 26.90 21.62
CA PHE A 152 15.48 27.60 21.70
C PHE A 152 14.47 26.80 22.53
N PRO A 153 13.51 27.49 23.19
CA PRO A 153 12.46 26.82 23.92
C PRO A 153 11.64 25.95 22.96
N THR A 154 11.34 24.72 23.38
CA THR A 154 10.44 23.82 22.67
C THR A 154 9.01 24.32 22.78
N THR A 155 8.58 25.13 21.82
CA THR A 155 7.25 25.75 21.78
C THR A 155 6.33 25.07 20.77
N VAL A 156 6.87 24.20 19.92
CA VAL A 156 6.10 23.52 18.87
C VAL A 156 6.07 22.02 19.14
N LEU A 157 4.89 21.44 19.05
CA LEU A 157 4.69 19.99 19.13
C LEU A 157 4.23 19.47 17.77
N THR A 158 4.85 18.40 17.28
CA THR A 158 4.44 17.74 16.04
C THR A 158 4.01 16.31 16.33
N ILE A 159 2.79 15.96 15.93
CA ILE A 159 2.16 14.67 16.21
C ILE A 159 1.87 13.98 14.88
N GLY A 160 2.20 12.69 14.79
CA GLY A 160 1.85 11.92 13.61
C GLY A 160 2.48 10.55 13.48
N ASP A 161 2.33 9.99 12.28
CA ASP A 161 2.88 8.70 11.88
C ASP A 161 4.33 8.84 11.36
N SER A 162 4.85 7.82 10.68
CA SER A 162 6.17 7.87 10.04
C SER A 162 6.33 9.03 9.05
N HIS A 163 5.24 9.61 8.54
CA HIS A 163 5.26 10.78 7.67
C HIS A 163 5.59 12.07 8.43
N ALA A 164 5.11 12.22 9.68
CA ALA A 164 5.51 13.35 10.53
C ALA A 164 7.02 13.35 10.82
N GLY A 165 7.62 12.16 10.93
CA GLY A 165 9.08 12.00 11.05
C GLY A 165 9.85 12.59 9.86
N HIS A 166 9.27 12.58 8.65
CA HIS A 166 9.89 13.18 7.47
C HIS A 166 9.95 14.72 7.55
N LEU A 167 9.08 15.35 8.36
CA LEU A 167 9.04 16.79 8.55
C LEU A 167 10.08 17.30 9.57
N THR A 168 10.80 16.40 10.26
CA THR A 168 11.78 16.74 11.31
C THR A 168 12.80 17.78 10.85
N TYR A 169 13.43 17.56 9.69
CA TYR A 169 14.48 18.45 9.20
C TYR A 169 13.94 19.82 8.82
N PHE A 170 12.76 19.85 8.18
CA PHE A 170 12.07 21.10 7.83
C PHE A 170 11.71 21.93 9.07
N LEU A 171 11.17 21.29 10.11
CA LEU A 171 10.81 21.98 11.35
C LEU A 171 12.03 22.44 12.14
N LYS A 172 13.13 21.68 12.14
CA LYS A 172 14.39 22.12 12.73
C LYS A 172 14.97 23.34 11.99
N TYR A 173 14.89 23.34 10.66
CA TYR A 173 15.32 24.47 9.83
C TYR A 173 14.48 25.73 10.08
N LEU A 174 13.15 25.63 9.99
CA LEU A 174 12.25 26.74 10.30
C LEU A 174 12.40 27.24 11.73
N GLY A 175 12.47 26.30 12.69
CA GLY A 175 12.66 26.63 14.09
C GLY A 175 13.96 27.42 14.34
N LYS A 176 15.04 27.10 13.61
CA LYS A 176 16.28 27.88 13.68
C LYS A 176 16.10 29.31 13.14
N GLN A 177 15.33 29.52 12.07
CA GLN A 177 15.11 30.85 11.48
C GLN A 177 14.16 31.71 12.34
N GLU A 178 13.13 31.09 12.90
CA GLU A 178 12.03 31.76 13.63
C GLU A 178 12.21 31.73 15.16
N GLY A 179 13.30 31.15 15.67
CA GLY A 179 13.65 31.16 17.10
C GLY A 179 12.84 30.19 17.98
N TRP A 180 12.41 29.05 17.46
CA TRP A 180 11.68 28.02 18.21
C TRP A 180 12.20 26.59 17.94
N LYS A 181 11.83 25.63 18.80
CA LYS A 181 12.17 24.21 18.62
C LYS A 181 10.91 23.34 18.56
N SER A 182 10.83 22.44 17.59
CA SER A 182 9.77 21.41 17.53
C SER A 182 10.23 20.10 18.18
N THR A 183 9.33 19.47 18.94
CA THR A 183 9.46 18.08 19.38
C THR A 183 8.46 17.24 18.61
N ILE A 184 8.90 16.11 18.07
CA ILE A 184 8.00 15.16 17.41
C ILE A 184 7.64 14.08 18.42
N LEU A 185 6.35 13.95 18.69
CA LEU A 185 5.80 12.77 19.34
C LEU A 185 5.32 11.84 18.23
N SER A 186 6.12 10.81 17.95
CA SER A 186 5.66 9.75 17.08
C SER A 186 4.63 8.94 17.84
N ILE A 187 3.48 8.67 17.22
CA ILE A 187 2.42 7.80 17.76
C ILE A 187 2.93 6.35 17.98
N THR A 188 4.20 6.07 17.66
CA THR A 188 4.86 4.76 17.71
C THR A 188 5.94 4.61 18.79
N ASP A 189 6.24 5.64 19.60
CA ASP A 189 7.31 5.61 20.64
C ASP A 189 6.90 4.84 21.93
N GLY A 190 6.24 3.71 21.80
CA GLY A 190 5.93 2.79 22.91
C GLY A 190 4.74 3.18 23.79
N LYS A 191 3.97 4.20 23.39
CA LYS A 191 2.62 4.46 23.92
C LYS A 191 1.63 4.09 22.80
N ASP A 192 0.94 2.96 22.91
CA ASP A 192 -0.07 2.48 21.95
C ASP A 192 -1.29 3.42 21.91
N CYS A 193 -1.12 4.64 21.41
CA CYS A 193 -2.17 5.64 21.27
C CYS A 193 -2.45 5.90 19.79
N PHE A 194 -2.92 4.87 19.10
CA PHE A 194 -3.28 4.95 17.67
C PHE A 194 -4.56 5.76 17.41
N VAL A 195 -5.43 5.90 18.41
CA VAL A 195 -6.73 6.57 18.29
C VAL A 195 -6.97 7.46 19.51
N LEU A 196 -6.84 8.77 19.34
CA LEU A 196 -7.04 9.77 20.41
C LEU A 196 -8.49 9.79 20.92
N VAL A 197 -9.46 9.48 20.04
CA VAL A 197 -10.90 9.57 20.32
C VAL A 197 -11.61 8.37 19.72
N ASP A 198 -12.27 7.57 20.57
CA ASP A 198 -13.09 6.43 20.16
C ASP A 198 -14.33 6.88 19.34
N LYS A 199 -14.97 5.94 18.63
CA LYS A 199 -16.22 6.12 17.87
C LYS A 199 -17.34 6.78 18.67
N ASN A 200 -17.28 6.69 20.00
CA ASN A 200 -18.22 7.28 20.95
C ASN A 200 -17.81 8.69 21.43
N ASN A 201 -16.87 9.37 20.75
CA ASN A 201 -16.30 10.67 21.14
C ASN A 201 -15.64 10.67 22.54
N LYS A 202 -15.25 9.51 23.06
CA LYS A 202 -14.55 9.40 24.35
C LYS A 202 -13.06 9.24 24.13
N ILE A 203 -12.26 9.92 24.94
CA ILE A 203 -10.80 9.79 24.92
C ILE A 203 -10.46 8.36 25.36
N THR A 204 -9.66 7.67 24.55
CA THR A 204 -9.19 6.32 24.85
C THR A 204 -8.29 6.38 26.09
N PRO A 205 -8.48 5.52 27.11
CA PRO A 205 -7.70 5.59 28.35
C PRO A 205 -6.18 5.45 28.12
N GLU A 206 -5.78 4.71 27.10
CA GLU A 206 -4.38 4.56 26.64
C GLU A 206 -3.75 5.88 26.16
N CYS A 207 -4.58 6.85 25.75
CA CYS A 207 -4.17 8.14 25.20
C CYS A 207 -4.18 9.29 26.21
N GLN A 208 -4.61 9.06 27.47
CA GLN A 208 -4.69 10.13 28.49
C GLN A 208 -3.32 10.75 28.78
N GLY A 209 -2.28 9.93 28.93
CA GLY A 209 -0.92 10.43 29.18
C GLY A 209 -0.34 11.25 28.02
N LEU A 210 -0.80 11.02 26.78
CA LEU A 210 -0.43 11.84 25.62
C LEU A 210 -1.24 13.14 25.58
N LEU A 211 -2.51 13.11 26.00
CA LEU A 211 -3.35 14.29 26.10
C LEU A 211 -2.84 15.27 27.18
N ASP A 212 -2.36 14.76 28.32
CA ASP A 212 -1.74 15.57 29.37
C ASP A 212 -0.46 16.25 28.89
N GLU A 213 0.32 15.56 28.06
CA GLU A 213 1.52 16.08 27.42
C GLU A 213 1.17 17.17 26.37
N ILE A 214 0.12 16.96 25.57
CA ILE A 214 -0.40 17.94 24.61
C ILE A 214 -0.92 19.21 25.31
N ASN A 215 -1.66 19.04 26.42
CA ASN A 215 -2.26 20.14 27.17
C ASN A 215 -1.26 20.90 28.05
N SER A 216 -0.01 20.45 28.11
CA SER A 216 1.04 21.13 28.85
C SER A 216 1.22 22.57 28.34
N PRO A 217 1.33 23.58 29.24
CA PRO A 217 1.43 25.00 28.85
C PRO A 217 2.71 25.33 28.05
N LYS A 218 3.65 24.39 28.01
CA LYS A 218 4.94 24.44 27.31
C LYS A 218 4.81 24.65 25.80
N TYR A 219 3.81 24.05 25.16
CA TYR A 219 3.62 24.14 23.72
C TYR A 219 2.72 25.32 23.37
N LYS A 220 3.08 26.13 22.37
CA LYS A 220 2.30 27.25 21.82
C LYS A 220 1.57 26.87 20.54
N ALA A 221 2.13 25.95 19.74
CA ALA A 221 1.53 25.48 18.49
C ALA A 221 1.67 23.95 18.36
N ILE A 222 0.64 23.32 17.79
CA ILE A 222 0.59 21.87 17.54
C ILE A 222 0.41 21.63 16.05
N PHE A 223 1.35 20.90 15.44
CA PHE A 223 1.30 20.40 14.07
C PHE A 223 0.86 18.95 14.07
N ILE A 224 -0.03 18.60 13.14
CA ILE A 224 -0.54 17.24 13.00
C ILE A 224 -0.31 16.79 11.57
N SER A 225 0.37 15.65 11.40
CA SER A 225 0.68 15.05 10.11
C SER A 225 0.38 13.55 10.15
N GLY A 226 -0.73 13.12 9.55
CA GLY A 226 -1.14 11.71 9.50
C GLY A 226 -1.57 11.33 8.10
N PHE A 227 -0.64 10.84 7.28
CA PHE A 227 -0.94 10.56 5.87
C PHE A 227 -1.71 9.25 5.70
N TYR A 228 -1.30 8.20 6.40
CA TYR A 228 -1.87 6.87 6.19
C TYR A 228 -3.27 6.73 6.78
N ASP A 229 -3.48 7.28 7.97
CA ASP A 229 -4.78 7.20 8.63
C ASP A 229 -5.84 8.07 7.94
N LEU A 230 -5.46 9.23 7.39
CA LEU A 230 -6.40 10.10 6.66
C LEU A 230 -6.74 9.58 5.25
N ARG A 231 -5.81 8.91 4.56
CA ARG A 231 -5.98 8.54 3.12
C ARG A 231 -6.39 7.08 2.89
N MET A 232 -5.96 6.14 3.74
CA MET A 232 -6.28 4.71 3.55
C MET A 232 -7.63 4.30 4.15
N GLY A 233 -8.34 5.20 4.83
CA GLY A 233 -9.67 4.90 5.38
C GLY A 233 -9.64 3.72 6.35
N ARG A 234 -8.56 3.57 7.13
CA ARG A 234 -8.61 2.71 8.30
C ARG A 234 -9.73 3.25 9.18
N THR A 235 -10.71 2.40 9.48
CA THR A 235 -11.91 2.70 10.27
C THR A 235 -11.61 3.08 11.73
N THR A 236 -10.34 3.23 12.08
CA THR A 236 -9.82 3.64 13.39
C THR A 236 -9.69 5.15 13.54
N CYS A 237 -9.48 5.90 12.45
CA CYS A 237 -9.57 7.35 12.44
C CYS A 237 -10.61 7.78 11.40
N SER A 238 -11.84 8.06 11.85
CA SER A 238 -12.85 8.67 11.00
C SER A 238 -12.33 10.01 10.42
N PRO A 239 -12.69 10.38 9.18
CA PRO A 239 -12.39 11.70 8.60
C PRO A 239 -12.89 12.89 9.43
N ASP A 240 -13.73 12.61 10.44
CA ASP A 240 -14.19 13.52 11.48
C ASP A 240 -13.08 13.99 12.45
N LEU A 241 -11.94 13.29 12.57
CA LEU A 241 -10.87 13.69 13.50
C LEU A 241 -10.26 15.05 13.09
N THR A 242 -10.06 15.29 11.80
CA THR A 242 -9.64 16.59 11.25
C THR A 242 -10.66 17.72 11.46
N LEU A 243 -11.94 17.38 11.62
CA LEU A 243 -13.02 18.35 11.88
C LEU A 243 -13.28 18.56 13.38
N ARG A 244 -12.91 17.61 14.25
CA ARG A 244 -13.29 17.62 15.67
C ARG A 244 -12.14 17.69 16.68
N LEU A 245 -10.89 17.48 16.26
CA LEU A 245 -9.73 17.87 17.09
C LEU A 245 -9.66 19.37 17.42
N PRO A 246 -10.06 20.29 16.50
CA PRO A 246 -10.11 21.72 16.82
C PRO A 246 -11.08 22.06 17.96
N LEU A 247 -12.10 21.22 18.22
CA LEU A 247 -13.07 21.42 19.32
C LEU A 247 -12.49 21.08 20.71
N LEU A 248 -11.45 20.24 20.78
CA LEU A 248 -10.78 19.86 22.03
C LEU A 248 -9.51 20.68 22.29
N ILE A 249 -8.88 21.21 21.24
CA ILE A 249 -7.59 21.93 21.28
C ILE A 249 -7.78 23.33 20.69
N THR A 250 -8.69 24.11 21.27
CA THR A 250 -9.24 25.34 20.65
C THR A 250 -8.29 26.53 20.58
N SER A 251 -7.10 26.51 21.21
CA SER A 251 -6.23 27.71 21.29
C SER A 251 -4.85 27.60 20.64
N LYS A 252 -4.44 26.43 20.12
CA LYS A 252 -3.03 26.18 19.72
C LYS A 252 -2.84 25.38 18.42
N LEU A 253 -3.90 25.15 17.65
CA LEU A 253 -3.86 24.24 16.52
C LEU A 253 -3.38 24.94 15.23
N ALA A 254 -2.29 24.46 14.64
CA ALA A 254 -1.85 24.85 13.30
C ALA A 254 -1.98 23.63 12.37
N LEU A 255 -3.05 23.58 11.59
CA LEU A 255 -3.28 22.51 10.61
C LEU A 255 -2.60 22.85 9.29
N LEU A 256 -1.52 22.11 8.96
CA LEU A 256 -0.99 22.07 7.59
C LEU A 256 -1.68 20.93 6.84
N LYS A 257 -2.53 21.31 5.89
CA LYS A 257 -3.11 20.39 4.91
C LYS A 257 -2.21 20.43 3.68
N LEU A 258 -1.31 19.45 3.56
CA LEU A 258 -0.50 19.21 2.36
C LEU A 258 -1.10 18.05 1.57
#